data_AF-A0A965HQE0-F1
#
_entry.id   AF-A0A965HQE0-F1
#
_cell.length_a   1.000
_cell.length_b   1.000
_cell.length_c   1.000
_cell.angle_alpha   90.00
_cell.angle_beta   90.00
_cell.angle_gamma   90.00
#
_symmetry.space_group_name_H-M   'P 1'
#
loop_
_entity.id
_entity.type
_entity.pdbx_description
1 polymer ?
#
loop_
_entity_poly.entity_id
_entity_poly.type
_entity_poly.pdbx_seq_one_letter_code
_entity_poly.pdbx_strand_id
1 'polypeptide(L)'
;MLLLTYFKLKLRPLLRQIIRLFLFYYYDTYYTTGGSGKLILGERVATANTLFNLSSGSIYIGDYTIFGHNVMVLTGKHNFVDGARAGLVDVIDGKSWGGGDLEVPNFGYDIKIGRACWISSGAILIGGVS
;
A
#
# COMPACT_ATOMS: atom_id res chain seq x y z
N MET A 1 -1.15 32.32 26.94
CA MET A 1 -0.93 32.27 25.48
C MET A 1 0.55 32.44 25.08
N LEU A 2 1.28 33.43 25.61
CA LEU A 2 2.71 33.68 25.32
C LEU A 2 3.68 32.55 25.72
N LEU A 3 3.51 31.93 26.89
CA LEU A 3 4.39 30.84 27.35
C LEU A 3 4.33 29.60 26.45
N LEU A 4 3.12 29.26 25.96
CA LEU A 4 2.88 28.13 25.07
C LEU A 4 3.56 28.34 23.70
N THR A 5 3.55 29.59 23.21
CA THR A 5 4.23 29.99 21.97
C THR A 5 5.75 29.94 22.12
N TYR A 6 6.28 30.38 23.27
CA TYR A 6 7.72 30.34 23.58
C TYR A 6 8.26 28.91 23.65
N PHE A 7 7.55 28.00 24.32
CA PHE A 7 7.93 26.58 24.38
C PHE A 7 7.87 25.90 23.01
N LYS A 8 6.84 26.19 22.20
CA LYS A 8 6.76 25.71 20.82
C LYS A 8 7.94 26.18 19.97
N LEU A 9 8.41 27.42 20.14
CA LEU A 9 9.54 27.97 19.38
C LEU A 9 10.89 27.33 19.75
N LYS A 10 11.12 26.98 21.02
CA LYS A 10 12.36 26.32 21.46
C LYS A 10 12.38 24.81 21.21
N LEU A 11 11.22 24.15 21.30
CA LEU A 11 11.12 22.70 21.10
C LEU A 11 11.10 22.32 19.60
N ARG A 12 10.58 23.21 18.74
CA ARG A 12 10.44 22.98 17.30
C ARG A 12 11.75 22.68 16.56
N PRO A 13 12.87 23.39 16.77
CA PRO A 13 14.14 23.07 16.13
C PRO A 13 14.64 21.66 16.45
N LEU A 14 14.48 21.22 17.70
CA LEU A 14 14.85 19.86 18.14
C LEU A 14 13.91 18.81 17.54
N LEU A 15 12.59 18.99 17.69
CA LEU A 15 11.59 18.07 17.13
C LEU A 15 11.70 17.97 15.61
N ARG A 16 12.06 19.05 14.92
CA ARG A 16 12.23 19.05 13.47
C ARG A 16 13.30 18.06 13.02
N GLN A 17 14.41 17.94 13.73
CA GLN A 17 15.46 17.00 13.36
C GLN A 17 14.98 15.56 13.54
N ILE A 18 14.30 15.29 14.64
CA ILE A 18 13.71 13.98 14.93
C ILE A 18 12.67 13.62 13.86
N ILE A 19 11.72 14.51 13.59
CA ILE A 19 10.67 14.32 12.58
C ILE A 19 11.28 14.13 11.19
N ARG A 20 12.34 14.86 10.84
CA ARG A 20 13.01 14.70 9.55
C ARG A 20 13.57 13.29 9.35
N LEU A 21 14.11 12.68 10.40
CA LEU A 21 14.59 11.29 10.33
C LEU A 21 13.44 10.32 10.10
N PHE A 22 12.32 10.49 10.82
CA PHE A 22 11.12 9.67 10.60
C PHE A 22 10.55 9.84 9.19
N LEU A 23 10.48 11.09 8.71
CA LEU A 23 10.00 11.37 7.36
C LEU A 23 10.95 10.82 6.30
N PHE A 24 12.26 10.93 6.48
CA PHE A 24 13.23 10.35 5.57
C PHE A 24 13.03 8.83 5.46
N TYR A 25 12.94 8.13 6.59
CA TYR A 25 12.67 6.70 6.59
C TYR A 25 11.32 6.37 5.93
N TYR A 26 10.26 7.10 6.28
CA TYR A 26 8.94 6.91 5.70
C TYR A 26 8.95 7.09 4.18
N TYR A 27 9.57 8.17 3.69
CA TYR A 27 9.61 8.51 2.27
C TYR A 27 10.51 7.59 1.44
N ASP A 28 11.46 6.89 2.05
CA ASP A 28 12.41 6.02 1.34
C ASP A 28 12.04 4.53 1.43
N THR A 29 11.04 4.17 2.24
CA THR A 29 10.60 2.78 2.43
C THR A 29 9.32 2.47 1.65
N TYR A 30 8.64 1.39 2.02
CA TYR A 30 7.29 1.03 1.58
C TYR A 30 6.51 0.45 2.74
N TYR A 31 5.18 0.34 2.57
CA TYR A 31 4.31 -0.33 3.52
C TYR A 31 3.52 -1.43 2.82
N THR A 32 3.45 -2.60 3.47
CA THR A 32 2.73 -3.77 2.93
C THR A 32 1.53 -4.09 3.81
N THR A 33 0.40 -4.40 3.19
CA THR A 33 -0.85 -4.83 3.84
C THR A 33 -1.37 -6.10 3.20
N GLY A 34 -2.27 -6.80 3.89
CA GLY A 34 -2.75 -8.12 3.47
C GLY A 34 -1.80 -9.24 3.89
N GLY A 35 -1.80 -10.35 3.17
CA GLY A 35 -0.94 -11.50 3.51
C GLY A 35 -1.23 -12.81 2.77
N SER A 36 -2.17 -12.83 1.84
CA SER A 36 -2.46 -14.01 1.01
C SER A 36 -1.45 -14.17 -0.14
N GLY A 37 -0.86 -13.06 -0.61
CA GLY A 37 0.20 -13.05 -1.62
C GLY A 37 1.58 -12.67 -1.10
N LYS A 38 2.52 -12.53 -2.04
CA LYS A 38 3.92 -12.14 -1.78
C LYS A 38 4.28 -10.87 -2.54
N LEU A 39 5.13 -10.04 -1.94
CA LEU A 39 5.83 -8.96 -2.62
C LEU A 39 7.23 -9.45 -3.03
N ILE A 40 7.51 -9.42 -4.34
CA ILE A 40 8.81 -9.77 -4.91
C ILE A 40 9.37 -8.51 -5.57
N LEU A 41 10.47 -8.00 -5.02
CA LEU A 41 11.21 -6.86 -5.57
C LEU A 41 12.47 -7.37 -6.28
N GLY A 42 12.71 -6.89 -7.50
CA GLY A 42 13.97 -7.06 -8.21
C GLY A 42 15.10 -6.22 -7.63
N GLU A 43 16.24 -6.25 -8.28
CA GLU A 43 17.41 -5.47 -7.88
C GLU A 43 17.19 -3.97 -8.08
N ARG A 44 17.67 -3.16 -7.12
CA ARG A 44 17.68 -1.67 -7.21
C ARG A 44 16.30 -1.06 -7.51
N VAL A 45 15.26 -1.57 -6.85
CA VAL A 45 13.92 -0.97 -6.90
C VAL A 45 13.82 0.15 -5.87
N ALA A 46 13.38 1.33 -6.31
CA ALA A 46 13.07 2.46 -5.43
C ALA A 46 11.55 2.53 -5.22
N THR A 47 11.09 2.43 -3.97
CA THR A 47 9.65 2.31 -3.68
C THR A 47 8.99 3.59 -3.19
N ALA A 48 9.74 4.60 -2.75
CA ALA A 48 9.22 5.92 -2.40
C ALA A 48 7.86 5.91 -1.67
N ASN A 49 7.82 5.38 -0.46
CA ASN A 49 6.64 5.23 0.39
C ASN A 49 5.40 4.59 -0.26
N THR A 50 5.61 3.69 -1.22
CA THR A 50 4.54 2.94 -1.89
C THR A 50 3.77 2.08 -0.90
N LEU A 51 2.44 2.06 -1.06
CA LEU A 51 1.55 1.12 -0.41
C LEU A 51 1.36 -0.11 -1.31
N PHE A 52 1.82 -1.26 -0.83
CA PHE A 52 1.56 -2.56 -1.45
C PHE A 52 0.43 -3.26 -0.70
N ASN A 53 -0.63 -3.66 -1.41
CA ASN A 53 -1.67 -4.51 -0.85
C ASN A 53 -1.63 -5.89 -1.51
N LEU A 54 -1.46 -6.92 -0.69
CA LEU A 54 -1.31 -8.33 -1.06
C LEU A 54 -2.52 -9.16 -0.58
N SER A 55 -3.72 -8.57 -0.60
CA SER A 55 -4.93 -9.23 -0.10
C SER A 55 -5.52 -10.24 -1.08
N SER A 56 -5.25 -10.12 -2.39
CA SER A 56 -5.85 -11.02 -3.41
C SER A 56 -4.87 -11.49 -4.48
N GLY A 57 -3.57 -11.34 -4.24
CA GLY A 57 -2.54 -11.74 -5.18
C GLY A 57 -1.14 -11.31 -4.77
N SER A 58 -0.17 -11.72 -5.57
CA SER A 58 1.25 -11.36 -5.43
C SER A 58 1.62 -10.19 -6.35
N ILE A 59 2.60 -9.41 -5.90
CA ILE A 59 3.14 -8.27 -6.65
C ILE A 59 4.59 -8.58 -7.03
N TYR A 60 4.90 -8.51 -8.31
CA TYR A 60 6.22 -8.76 -8.87
C TYR A 60 6.74 -7.48 -9.53
N ILE A 61 7.87 -6.96 -9.06
CA ILE A 61 8.50 -5.75 -9.58
C ILE A 61 9.86 -6.09 -10.18
N GLY A 62 10.06 -5.78 -11.46
CA GLY A 62 11.34 -6.00 -12.14
C GLY A 62 12.44 -5.02 -11.72
N ASP A 63 13.68 -5.41 -11.99
CA ASP A 63 14.90 -4.67 -11.64
C ASP A 63 14.89 -3.23 -12.16
N TYR A 64 15.59 -2.34 -11.45
CA TYR A 64 15.78 -0.93 -11.81
C TYR A 64 14.46 -0.13 -11.98
N THR A 65 13.39 -0.58 -11.35
CA THR A 65 12.10 0.12 -11.37
C THR A 65 12.06 1.20 -10.29
N ILE A 66 11.53 2.37 -10.67
CA ILE A 66 11.45 3.54 -9.79
C ILE A 66 9.98 3.93 -9.59
N PHE A 67 9.59 4.07 -8.34
CA PHE A 67 8.32 4.62 -7.92
C PHE A 67 8.51 6.06 -7.46
N GLY A 68 7.57 6.93 -7.81
CA GLY A 68 7.38 8.21 -7.14
C GLY A 68 6.65 8.04 -5.80
N HIS A 69 6.50 9.14 -5.07
CA HIS A 69 5.88 9.13 -3.75
C HIS A 69 4.41 8.74 -3.77
N ASN A 70 3.94 8.06 -2.73
CA ASN A 70 2.53 7.71 -2.52
C ASN A 70 1.91 6.88 -3.66
N VAL A 71 2.68 6.06 -4.37
CA VAL A 71 2.09 5.09 -5.30
C VAL A 71 1.34 4.01 -4.51
N MET A 72 0.25 3.49 -5.08
CA MET A 72 -0.50 2.38 -4.52
C MET A 72 -0.54 1.24 -5.52
N VAL A 73 -0.12 0.03 -5.10
CA VAL A 73 -0.17 -1.18 -5.91
C VAL A 73 -1.00 -2.22 -5.17
N LEU A 74 -2.21 -2.45 -5.66
CA LEU A 74 -3.29 -3.06 -4.88
C LEU A 74 -3.83 -4.31 -5.58
N THR A 75 -3.51 -5.47 -5.02
CA THR A 75 -4.13 -6.73 -5.49
C THR A 75 -5.53 -6.91 -4.93
N GLY A 76 -5.80 -6.37 -3.73
CA GLY A 76 -7.04 -6.56 -3.00
C GLY A 76 -8.29 -6.18 -3.78
N LYS A 77 -9.29 -7.05 -3.73
CA LYS A 77 -10.60 -6.87 -4.36
C LYS A 77 -11.73 -7.27 -3.42
N HIS A 78 -12.88 -6.64 -3.62
CA HIS A 78 -14.17 -7.10 -3.11
C HIS A 78 -15.02 -7.66 -4.27
N ASN A 79 -15.54 -8.86 -4.13
CA ASN A 79 -16.52 -9.45 -5.03
C ASN A 79 -17.91 -8.92 -4.72
N PHE A 80 -18.75 -8.89 -5.76
CA PHE A 80 -20.12 -8.44 -5.69
C PHE A 80 -21.05 -9.50 -6.25
N VAL A 81 -22.21 -9.66 -5.61
CA VAL A 81 -23.32 -10.52 -6.05
C VAL A 81 -24.57 -9.65 -6.07
N ASP A 82 -25.30 -9.65 -7.19
CA ASP A 82 -26.53 -8.88 -7.38
C ASP A 82 -26.43 -7.39 -7.02
N GLY A 83 -25.29 -6.77 -7.33
CA GLY A 83 -25.02 -5.35 -7.06
C GLY A 83 -24.65 -5.02 -5.62
N ALA A 84 -24.53 -6.02 -4.75
CA ALA A 84 -24.14 -5.89 -3.36
C ALA A 84 -22.78 -6.56 -3.09
N ARG A 85 -22.09 -6.12 -2.04
CA ARG A 85 -20.85 -6.78 -1.57
C ARG A 85 -21.17 -8.23 -1.19
N ALA A 86 -20.31 -9.15 -1.61
CA ALA A 86 -20.51 -10.57 -1.34
C ALA A 86 -20.39 -10.94 0.15
N GLY A 87 -19.90 -10.07 1.05
CA GLY A 87 -19.80 -10.36 2.49
C GLY A 87 -20.93 -9.79 3.34
N LEU A 88 -22.06 -9.42 2.73
CA LEU A 88 -23.27 -9.10 3.48
C LEU A 88 -23.87 -10.37 4.11
N VAL A 89 -24.78 -10.17 5.07
CA VAL A 89 -25.30 -11.11 6.10
C VAL A 89 -25.65 -12.53 5.61
N ASP A 90 -25.88 -12.73 4.32
CA ASP A 90 -26.33 -13.99 3.73
C ASP A 90 -25.19 -14.84 3.11
N VAL A 91 -23.97 -14.31 3.02
CA VAL A 91 -22.81 -14.95 2.34
C VAL A 91 -21.50 -14.75 3.14
N ILE A 92 -21.60 -14.63 4.47
CA ILE A 92 -20.43 -14.57 5.35
C ILE A 92 -19.78 -15.97 5.43
N ASP A 93 -18.62 -16.14 4.81
CA ASP A 93 -17.81 -17.36 4.91
C ASP A 93 -16.63 -17.22 5.90
N GLY A 94 -16.52 -16.10 6.61
CA GLY A 94 -15.46 -15.88 7.59
C GLY A 94 -15.71 -14.80 8.64
N LYS A 95 -14.78 -14.68 9.61
CA LYS A 95 -14.80 -13.65 10.67
C LYS A 95 -14.07 -12.35 10.28
N SER A 96 -13.58 -12.27 9.05
CA SER A 96 -12.78 -11.15 8.56
C SER A 96 -13.66 -9.96 8.16
N TRP A 97 -13.10 -8.75 8.21
CA TRP A 97 -13.80 -7.49 7.86
C TRP A 97 -14.40 -7.46 6.44
N GLY A 98 -13.95 -8.34 5.55
CA GLY A 98 -14.40 -8.45 4.17
C GLY A 98 -15.12 -9.76 3.88
N GLY A 99 -15.95 -10.28 4.79
CA GLY A 99 -16.86 -11.40 4.49
C GLY A 99 -16.21 -12.79 4.48
N GLY A 100 -14.91 -12.88 4.20
CA GLY A 100 -14.16 -14.13 4.00
C GLY A 100 -13.68 -14.24 2.55
N ASP A 101 -13.40 -15.45 2.07
CA ASP A 101 -12.77 -15.69 0.77
C ASP A 101 -13.75 -15.44 -0.40
N LEU A 102 -15.06 -15.59 -0.15
CA LEU A 102 -16.10 -15.29 -1.13
C LEU A 102 -16.11 -13.80 -1.51
N GLU A 103 -15.87 -12.92 -0.55
CA GLU A 103 -15.83 -11.49 -0.81
C GLU A 103 -14.42 -10.98 -1.12
N VAL A 104 -13.41 -11.35 -0.33
CA VAL A 104 -12.02 -10.97 -0.61
C VAL A 104 -11.27 -12.21 -1.07
N PRO A 105 -11.17 -12.46 -2.39
CA PRO A 105 -10.49 -13.64 -2.89
C PRO A 105 -9.03 -13.62 -2.47
N ASN A 106 -8.46 -14.76 -2.11
CA ASN A 106 -7.06 -14.85 -1.67
C ASN A 106 -6.04 -14.80 -2.81
N PHE A 107 -6.47 -14.99 -4.06
CA PHE A 107 -5.60 -15.06 -5.23
C PHE A 107 -6.33 -14.64 -6.51
N GLY A 108 -5.58 -14.52 -7.61
CA GLY A 108 -6.12 -14.23 -8.95
C GLY A 108 -5.95 -12.78 -9.42
N TYR A 109 -5.41 -11.91 -8.56
CA TYR A 109 -5.25 -10.47 -8.83
C TYR A 109 -3.77 -10.05 -8.75
N ASP A 110 -2.88 -10.92 -9.24
CA ASP A 110 -1.44 -10.64 -9.29
C ASP A 110 -1.15 -9.40 -10.14
N ILE A 111 -0.12 -8.64 -9.75
CA ILE A 111 0.39 -7.50 -10.52
C ILE A 111 1.85 -7.76 -10.88
N LYS A 112 2.19 -7.55 -12.16
CA LYS A 112 3.55 -7.70 -12.68
C LYS A 112 4.00 -6.39 -13.33
N ILE A 113 4.98 -5.74 -12.73
CA ILE A 113 5.64 -4.56 -13.28
C ILE A 113 6.99 -5.01 -13.85
N GLY A 114 7.27 -4.61 -15.09
CA GLY A 114 8.50 -4.97 -15.79
C GLY A 114 9.76 -4.35 -15.18
N ARG A 115 10.89 -4.54 -15.85
CA ARG A 115 12.17 -3.90 -15.50
C ARG A 115 12.22 -2.46 -16.03
N ALA A 116 13.02 -1.62 -15.38
CA ALA A 116 13.31 -0.25 -15.79
C ALA A 116 12.05 0.63 -16.00
N CYS A 117 10.99 0.36 -15.26
CA CYS A 117 9.78 1.17 -15.30
C CYS A 117 9.92 2.41 -14.42
N TRP A 118 9.21 3.49 -14.78
CA TRP A 118 9.00 4.64 -13.92
C TRP A 118 7.50 4.83 -13.67
N ILE A 119 7.10 4.75 -12.40
CA ILE A 119 5.71 4.92 -11.97
C ILE A 119 5.61 6.26 -11.24
N SER A 120 4.85 7.20 -11.80
CA SER A 120 4.75 8.55 -11.25
C SER A 120 4.05 8.57 -9.89
N SER A 121 4.42 9.55 -9.06
CA SER A 121 3.86 9.77 -7.72
C SER A 121 2.32 9.82 -7.75
N GLY A 122 1.69 9.17 -6.76
CA GLY A 122 0.24 9.13 -6.61
C GLY A 122 -0.49 8.18 -7.57
N ALA A 123 0.22 7.45 -8.44
CA ALA A 123 -0.40 6.46 -9.31
C ALA A 123 -1.06 5.33 -8.49
N ILE A 124 -2.15 4.77 -9.03
CA ILE A 124 -2.88 3.65 -8.44
C ILE A 124 -2.92 2.53 -9.47
N LEU A 125 -2.34 1.39 -9.12
CA LEU A 125 -2.34 0.18 -9.92
C LEU A 125 -3.20 -0.85 -9.21
N ILE A 126 -4.22 -1.36 -9.88
CA ILE A 126 -5.16 -2.33 -9.32
C ILE A 126 -5.01 -3.65 -10.10
N GLY A 127 -4.97 -4.77 -9.37
CA GLY A 127 -4.90 -6.10 -9.95
C GLY A 127 -6.20 -6.48 -10.67
N GLY A 128 -6.10 -7.31 -11.70
CA GLY A 128 -7.27 -7.76 -12.47
C GLY A 128 -7.92 -6.71 -13.36
N VAL A 129 -7.21 -5.61 -13.68
CA VAL A 129 -7.55 -4.78 -14.85
C VAL A 129 -7.09 -5.57 -16.08
N SER A 130 -8.05 -6.07 -16.85
CA SER A 130 -7.86 -6.66 -18.18
C SER A 130 -7.77 -5.58 -19.24
#